data_AF-A0A7S1XD35-F1
#
_entry.id   AF-A0A7S1XD35-F1
#
_cell.length_a   1.000
_cell.length_b   1.000
_cell.length_c   1.000
_cell.angle_alpha   90.00
_cell.angle_beta   90.00
_cell.angle_gamma   90.00
#
_symmetry.space_group_name_H-M   'P 1'
#
loop_
_entity.id
_entity.type
_entity.pdbx_description
1 polymer ?
#
loop_
_entity_poly.entity_id
_entity_poly.type
_entity_poly.pdbx_seq_one_letter_code
_entity_poly.pdbx_strand_id
1 'polypeptide(L)'
;MHGVPSLGVHSSFVAPVTNFRFISVVHRKGSRCGIPSCSMSRISSNSFYSEFYGHRVEHLEQLDQIIGGGRPRVWLVGDSSLDNKYWILNRAWQESCNGYQLALEPPRSVPDVCHWMNFLLEQRQSLGDYKIPPGPQVCINAAVEASTVRSRLVHGLLPQDELVRDRLSQDDTLVISVGGNDIALSPTILTVVSMLCAVYGNSLDRIKNDPDRIWGMRGILHVFLDQVQQYVDQIISKTKPKKVVVCSPYFLL
;
A
#
# COMPACT_ATOMS: atom_id res chain seq x y z
N MET A 1 -56.25 20.34 34.56
CA MET A 1 -55.85 18.98 34.96
C MET A 1 -56.20 18.05 33.81
N HIS A 2 -55.23 17.81 32.92
CA HIS A 2 -55.42 17.00 31.72
C HIS A 2 -54.37 15.89 31.68
N GLY A 3 -54.84 14.70 31.34
CA GLY A 3 -54.17 13.42 31.50
C GLY A 3 -53.01 13.18 30.55
N VAL A 4 -52.17 12.27 31.00
CA VAL A 4 -51.01 11.69 30.31
C VAL A 4 -51.47 10.68 29.26
N PRO A 5 -50.90 10.67 28.05
CA PRO A 5 -50.87 9.50 27.19
C PRO A 5 -49.51 8.79 27.28
N SER A 6 -49.57 7.47 27.50
CA SER A 6 -48.46 6.54 27.45
C SER A 6 -48.01 6.31 26.01
N LEU A 7 -46.69 6.34 25.78
CA LEU A 7 -46.07 5.88 24.54
C LEU A 7 -45.41 4.52 24.77
N GLY A 8 -45.90 3.53 24.02
CA GLY A 8 -45.48 2.14 24.07
C GLY A 8 -44.07 1.93 23.51
N VAL A 9 -43.33 1.05 24.19
CA VAL A 9 -42.03 0.54 23.79
C VAL A 9 -42.25 -0.65 22.85
N HIS A 10 -41.93 -0.49 21.56
CA HIS A 10 -41.80 -1.62 20.64
C HIS A 10 -40.37 -2.17 20.73
N SER A 11 -40.21 -3.32 21.39
CA SER A 11 -39.02 -4.16 21.28
C SER A 11 -39.13 -5.03 20.04
N SER A 12 -38.16 -4.93 19.13
CA SER A 12 -38.03 -5.83 17.98
C SER A 12 -36.93 -6.84 18.28
N PHE A 13 -37.37 -8.04 18.63
CA PHE A 13 -36.56 -9.25 18.78
C PHE A 13 -36.14 -9.72 17.38
N VAL A 14 -34.84 -9.73 17.08
CA VAL A 14 -34.30 -10.37 15.86
C VAL A 14 -33.70 -11.71 16.28
N ALA A 15 -34.26 -12.79 15.74
CA ALA A 15 -33.84 -14.17 15.99
C ALA A 15 -32.49 -14.49 15.31
N PRO A 16 -31.69 -15.43 15.87
CA PRO A 16 -30.44 -15.87 15.26
C PRO A 16 -30.73 -16.88 14.14
N VAL A 17 -30.23 -16.61 12.94
CA VAL A 17 -30.24 -17.57 11.83
C VAL A 17 -28.99 -18.45 11.95
N THR A 18 -29.18 -19.63 12.54
CA THR A 18 -28.25 -20.75 12.44
C THR A 18 -28.67 -21.62 11.25
N ASN A 19 -27.80 -21.79 10.24
CA ASN A 19 -27.73 -22.97 9.37
C ASN A 19 -26.58 -22.82 8.35
N PHE A 20 -25.39 -23.33 8.67
CA PHE A 20 -24.35 -23.60 7.68
C PHE A 20 -24.47 -25.06 7.25
N ARG A 21 -24.87 -25.30 6.00
CA ARG A 21 -24.72 -26.60 5.33
C ARG A 21 -23.32 -26.69 4.73
N PHE A 22 -22.55 -27.69 5.13
CA PHE A 22 -21.34 -28.11 4.44
C PHE A 22 -21.71 -28.57 3.02
N ILE A 23 -21.22 -27.87 2.00
CA ILE A 23 -21.21 -28.37 0.62
C ILE A 23 -19.83 -28.97 0.37
N SER A 24 -19.76 -30.28 0.28
CA SER A 24 -18.57 -31.03 -0.10
C SER A 24 -18.28 -30.80 -1.59
N VAL A 25 -17.22 -30.05 -1.91
CA VAL A 25 -16.77 -29.86 -3.29
C VAL A 25 -15.97 -31.08 -3.73
N VAL A 26 -16.56 -31.87 -4.63
CA VAL A 26 -15.91 -33.01 -5.31
C VAL A 26 -14.81 -32.47 -6.23
N HIS A 27 -13.54 -32.71 -5.86
CA HIS A 27 -12.39 -32.44 -6.72
C HIS A 27 -12.34 -33.44 -7.89
N ARG A 28 -12.49 -32.95 -9.12
CA ARG A 28 -12.12 -33.71 -10.33
C ARG A 28 -10.60 -33.82 -10.40
N LYS A 29 -10.08 -35.05 -10.39
CA LYS A 29 -8.67 -35.38 -10.64
C LYS A 29 -8.33 -35.07 -12.10
N GLY A 30 -7.68 -33.94 -12.34
CA GLY A 30 -6.91 -33.70 -13.56
C GLY A 30 -5.53 -34.34 -13.45
N SER A 31 -5.15 -35.09 -14.49
CA SER A 31 -3.87 -35.77 -14.64
C SER A 31 -2.69 -34.80 -14.51
N ARG A 32 -1.77 -35.08 -13.59
CA ARG A 32 -0.55 -34.28 -13.35
C ARG A 32 0.54 -34.71 -14.33
N CYS A 33 0.92 -33.81 -15.23
CA CYS A 33 2.23 -33.87 -15.88
C CYS A 33 3.27 -33.48 -14.82
N GLY A 34 4.26 -34.35 -14.60
CA GLY A 34 5.26 -34.20 -13.54
C GLY A 34 6.21 -33.04 -13.81
N ILE A 35 5.94 -31.89 -13.21
CA ILE A 35 6.93 -30.83 -13.02
C ILE A 35 7.66 -31.14 -11.71
N PRO A 36 9.01 -31.20 -11.68
CA PRO A 36 9.74 -31.37 -10.44
C PRO A 36 9.42 -30.18 -9.52
N SER A 37 8.68 -30.45 -8.44
CA SER A 37 8.35 -29.45 -7.43
C SER A 37 9.59 -29.18 -6.59
N CYS A 38 10.46 -28.30 -7.07
CA CYS A 38 11.45 -27.68 -6.21
C CYS A 38 10.68 -26.87 -5.17
N SER A 39 10.57 -27.37 -3.94
CA SER A 39 9.90 -26.65 -2.87
C SER A 39 10.72 -25.39 -2.61
N MET A 40 10.23 -24.23 -3.07
CA MET A 40 10.84 -22.97 -2.69
C MET A 40 10.84 -22.88 -1.17
N SER A 41 12.00 -22.57 -0.59
CA SER A 41 12.10 -22.35 0.85
C SER A 41 11.17 -21.19 1.24
N ARG A 42 10.71 -21.19 2.49
CA ARG A 42 9.99 -20.05 3.05
C ARG A 42 10.97 -18.98 3.51
N ILE A 43 10.51 -17.74 3.57
CA ILE A 43 11.25 -16.59 4.06
C ILE A 43 11.08 -16.52 5.57
N SER A 44 12.18 -16.33 6.32
CA SER A 44 12.07 -16.10 7.76
C SER A 44 11.36 -14.78 8.03
N SER A 45 10.28 -14.78 8.81
CA SER A 45 9.51 -13.57 9.13
C SER A 45 10.33 -12.53 9.88
N ASN A 46 11.20 -12.99 10.80
CA ASN A 46 12.10 -12.10 11.51
C ASN A 46 13.03 -11.36 10.54
N SER A 47 13.59 -12.10 9.58
CA SER A 47 14.47 -11.51 8.55
C SER A 47 13.70 -10.70 7.51
N PHE A 48 12.45 -11.04 7.21
CA PHE A 48 11.61 -10.28 6.28
C PHE A 48 11.36 -8.87 6.80
N TYR A 49 11.15 -8.73 8.11
CA TYR A 49 10.89 -7.45 8.77
C TYR A 49 12.08 -6.94 9.61
N SER A 50 13.34 -7.35 9.32
CA SER A 50 14.53 -6.93 10.07
C SER A 50 15.18 -5.64 9.57
N GLU A 51 14.78 -5.15 8.41
CA GLU A 51 15.43 -4.03 7.75
C GLU A 51 14.70 -2.72 7.99
N PHE A 52 15.46 -1.68 8.34
CA PHE A 52 14.94 -0.31 8.50
C PHE A 52 14.56 0.31 7.15
N TYR A 53 15.38 0.11 6.11
CA TYR A 53 15.21 0.73 4.79
C TYR A 53 14.31 -0.10 3.85
N GLY A 54 13.20 -0.62 4.37
CA GLY A 54 12.29 -1.49 3.63
C GLY A 54 12.81 -2.91 3.43
N HIS A 55 12.01 -3.76 2.78
CA HIS A 55 12.35 -5.17 2.60
C HIS A 55 13.54 -5.38 1.64
N ARG A 56 14.31 -6.44 1.89
CA ARG A 56 15.36 -6.91 0.97
C ARG A 56 14.76 -7.31 -0.38
N VAL A 57 15.44 -6.99 -1.47
CA VAL A 57 14.94 -7.27 -2.84
C VAL A 57 14.76 -8.77 -3.03
N GLU A 58 15.73 -9.57 -2.59
CA GLU A 58 15.68 -11.04 -2.71
C GLU A 58 14.43 -11.62 -2.03
N HIS A 59 14.03 -11.06 -0.89
CA HIS A 59 12.82 -11.46 -0.19
C HIS A 59 11.55 -11.07 -0.95
N LEU A 60 11.50 -9.87 -1.52
CA LEU A 60 10.36 -9.42 -2.32
C LEU A 60 10.20 -10.26 -3.59
N GLU A 61 11.31 -10.61 -4.23
CA GLU A 61 11.32 -11.49 -5.40
C GLU A 61 10.76 -12.87 -5.11
N GLN A 62 11.24 -13.49 -4.02
CA GLN A 62 10.79 -14.80 -3.55
C GLN A 62 9.33 -14.74 -3.11
N LEU A 63 8.93 -13.69 -2.41
CA LEU A 63 7.55 -13.47 -1.99
C LEU A 63 6.61 -13.41 -3.19
N ASP A 64 6.90 -12.55 -4.18
CA ASP A 64 6.10 -12.42 -5.41
C ASP A 64 6.07 -13.73 -6.22
N GLN A 65 7.15 -14.50 -6.26
CA GLN A 65 7.13 -15.83 -6.89
C GLN A 65 6.19 -16.80 -6.18
N ILE A 66 6.16 -16.79 -4.84
CA ILE A 66 5.32 -17.68 -4.04
C ILE A 66 3.84 -17.27 -4.11
N ILE A 67 3.54 -15.98 -3.93
CA ILE A 67 2.16 -15.50 -3.73
C ILE A 67 1.55 -14.85 -4.97
N GLY A 68 2.37 -14.48 -5.96
CA GLY A 68 1.94 -13.73 -7.13
C GLY A 68 1.35 -14.57 -8.26
N GLY A 69 1.38 -15.91 -8.18
CA GLY A 69 1.02 -16.88 -9.23
C GLY A 69 -0.22 -16.55 -10.10
N GLY A 70 -0.05 -15.65 -11.07
CA GLY A 70 -1.12 -15.11 -11.93
C GLY A 70 -2.09 -14.12 -11.26
N ARG A 71 -1.87 -13.76 -10.00
CA ARG A 71 -2.75 -12.85 -9.25
C ARG A 71 -2.38 -11.39 -9.54
N PRO A 72 -3.34 -10.48 -9.77
CA PRO A 72 -3.02 -9.07 -9.86
C PRO A 72 -2.45 -8.56 -8.52
N ARG A 73 -1.39 -7.75 -8.59
CA ARG A 73 -0.74 -7.16 -7.42
C ARG A 73 -1.29 -5.77 -7.12
N VAL A 74 -1.26 -5.44 -5.85
CA VAL A 74 -1.25 -4.07 -5.35
C VAL A 74 0.17 -3.80 -4.85
N TRP A 75 0.96 -3.08 -5.64
CA TRP A 75 2.32 -2.69 -5.27
C TRP A 75 2.29 -1.41 -4.45
N LEU A 76 2.79 -1.46 -3.21
CA LEU A 76 3.03 -0.26 -2.41
C LEU A 76 4.47 0.18 -2.64
N VAL A 77 4.66 1.38 -3.16
CA VAL A 77 5.97 2.00 -3.33
C VAL A 77 5.95 3.34 -2.63
N GLY A 78 6.96 3.66 -1.85
CA GLY A 78 6.89 4.86 -1.04
C GLY A 78 8.05 5.08 -0.11
N ASP A 79 7.83 5.98 0.81
CA ASP A 79 8.69 6.30 1.94
C ASP A 79 8.11 5.75 3.25
N SER A 80 8.42 6.42 4.35
CA SER A 80 7.95 6.13 5.70
C SER A 80 6.44 6.22 5.88
N SER A 81 5.67 6.67 4.91
CA SER A 81 4.20 6.59 4.98
C SER A 81 3.67 5.17 4.70
N LEU A 82 4.40 4.35 3.95
CA LEU A 82 3.99 3.00 3.53
C LEU A 82 4.95 1.89 3.97
N ASP A 83 6.12 2.20 4.52
CA ASP A 83 7.18 1.24 4.87
C ASP A 83 6.74 0.10 5.83
N ASN A 84 7.66 -0.85 6.05
CA ASN A 84 7.44 -2.05 6.86
C ASN A 84 7.39 -1.80 8.39
N LYS A 85 7.47 -0.54 8.81
CA LYS A 85 7.38 -0.08 10.21
C LYS A 85 8.35 -0.79 11.13
N TYR A 86 9.59 -0.93 10.67
CA TYR A 86 10.63 -1.62 11.42
C TYR A 86 10.75 -1.11 12.87
N TRP A 87 10.61 0.19 13.07
CA TRP A 87 10.81 0.88 14.35
C TRP A 87 9.72 0.61 15.41
N ILE A 88 8.66 -0.14 15.11
CA ILE A 88 7.70 -0.59 16.14
C ILE A 88 8.41 -1.63 17.01
N LEU A 89 8.85 -1.21 18.20
CA LEU A 89 9.67 -2.04 19.12
C LEU A 89 8.88 -3.18 19.79
N ASN A 90 7.55 -3.03 19.93
CA ASN A 90 6.64 -4.03 20.49
C ASN A 90 5.65 -4.50 19.43
N ARG A 91 6.15 -5.15 18.38
CA ARG A 91 5.30 -5.63 17.28
C ARG A 91 4.31 -6.65 17.83
N ALA A 92 3.04 -6.26 17.91
CA ALA A 92 1.94 -7.20 18.09
C ALA A 92 1.80 -8.00 16.79
N TRP A 93 2.73 -8.94 16.59
CA TRP A 93 2.77 -9.82 15.42
C TRP A 93 1.39 -10.43 15.18
N GLN A 94 0.91 -10.30 13.96
CA GLN A 94 -0.36 -10.86 13.53
C GLN A 94 -0.13 -12.14 12.72
N GLU A 95 -1.15 -12.98 12.63
CA GLU A 95 -1.14 -14.08 11.67
C GLU A 95 -1.06 -13.51 10.24
N SER A 96 -0.25 -14.13 9.40
CA SER A 96 -0.14 -13.72 8.00
C SER A 96 -1.39 -14.14 7.21
N CYS A 97 -1.77 -13.34 6.22
CA CYS A 97 -2.98 -13.54 5.44
C CYS A 97 -2.73 -13.38 3.93
N ASN A 98 -3.74 -13.73 3.12
CA ASN A 98 -3.78 -13.50 1.67
C ASN A 98 -2.60 -14.09 0.86
N GLY A 99 -1.95 -15.13 1.37
CA GLY A 99 -0.84 -15.86 0.74
C GLY A 99 0.48 -15.71 1.50
N TYR A 100 0.64 -14.68 2.33
CA TYR A 100 1.85 -14.52 3.13
C TYR A 100 2.08 -15.70 4.09
N GLN A 101 1.03 -16.38 4.56
CA GLN A 101 1.13 -17.60 5.36
C GLN A 101 1.84 -18.77 4.65
N LEU A 102 1.90 -18.74 3.32
CA LEU A 102 2.62 -19.73 2.51
C LEU A 102 4.09 -19.36 2.33
N ALA A 103 4.39 -18.06 2.32
CA ALA A 103 5.72 -17.52 2.05
C ALA A 103 6.56 -17.30 3.31
N LEU A 104 5.94 -17.00 4.45
CA LEU A 104 6.60 -16.60 5.69
C LEU A 104 6.70 -17.74 6.72
N GLU A 105 7.81 -17.80 7.45
CA GLU A 105 8.08 -18.79 8.51
C GLU A 105 8.70 -18.12 9.76
N PRO A 106 8.04 -18.17 10.95
CA PRO A 106 6.66 -18.62 11.16
C PRO A 106 5.68 -17.71 10.39
N PRO A 107 4.44 -18.14 10.08
CA PRO A 107 3.50 -17.37 9.26
C PRO A 107 2.92 -16.15 10.00
N ARG A 108 3.78 -15.18 10.33
CA ARG A 108 3.48 -13.97 11.10
C ARG A 108 3.94 -12.72 10.37
N SER A 109 3.12 -11.68 10.44
CA SER A 109 3.35 -10.39 9.79
C SER A 109 3.31 -9.26 10.81
N VAL A 110 4.01 -8.16 10.50
CA VAL A 110 3.87 -6.90 11.22
C VAL A 110 2.55 -6.26 10.79
N PRO A 111 1.74 -5.68 11.70
CA PRO A 111 0.47 -5.02 11.35
C PRO A 111 0.69 -3.66 10.68
N ASP A 112 1.47 -3.63 9.60
CA ASP A 112 1.72 -2.48 8.75
C ASP A 112 0.57 -2.28 7.74
N VAL A 113 0.72 -1.27 6.86
CA VAL A 113 -0.28 -0.97 5.82
C VAL A 113 -0.53 -2.18 4.92
N CYS A 114 0.52 -2.92 4.54
CA CYS A 114 0.43 -4.08 3.66
C CYS A 114 -0.36 -5.23 4.29
N HIS A 115 -0.13 -5.51 5.59
CA HIS A 115 -0.88 -6.50 6.34
C HIS A 115 -2.38 -6.17 6.35
N TRP A 116 -2.74 -4.93 6.71
CA TRP A 116 -4.15 -4.52 6.75
C TRP A 116 -4.81 -4.52 5.37
N MET A 117 -4.08 -4.14 4.33
CA MET A 117 -4.57 -4.23 2.95
C MET A 117 -4.82 -5.68 2.54
N ASN A 118 -3.90 -6.59 2.85
CA ASN A 118 -4.08 -8.01 2.57
C ASN A 118 -5.26 -8.61 3.36
N PHE A 119 -5.42 -8.24 4.63
CA PHE A 119 -6.56 -8.65 5.45
C PHE A 119 -7.90 -8.21 4.84
N LEU A 120 -8.01 -6.95 4.42
CA LEU A 120 -9.22 -6.42 3.80
C LEU A 120 -9.49 -7.05 2.41
N LEU A 121 -8.45 -7.30 1.63
CA LEU A 121 -8.57 -7.98 0.33
C LEU A 121 -9.10 -9.41 0.51
N GLU A 122 -8.61 -10.15 1.50
CA GLU A 122 -9.07 -11.50 1.84
C GLU A 122 -10.51 -11.49 2.38
N GLN A 123 -10.86 -10.55 3.26
CA GLN A 123 -12.22 -10.41 3.79
C GLN A 123 -13.25 -10.08 2.70
N ARG A 124 -12.91 -9.20 1.75
CA ARG A 124 -13.79 -8.89 0.62
C ARG A 124 -14.08 -10.09 -0.27
N GLN A 125 -13.14 -11.02 -0.36
CA GLN A 125 -13.31 -12.25 -1.14
C GLN A 125 -14.23 -13.24 -0.41
N SER A 126 -14.10 -13.38 0.92
CA SER A 126 -14.90 -14.32 1.70
C SER A 126 -16.39 -13.93 1.77
N LEU A 127 -16.70 -12.65 1.60
CA LEU A 127 -18.07 -12.13 1.59
C LEU A 127 -18.79 -12.25 0.22
N GLY A 128 -18.14 -12.79 -0.82
CA GLY A 128 -18.78 -13.07 -2.12
C GLY A 128 -19.22 -11.83 -2.92
N ASP A 129 -18.80 -10.63 -2.51
CA ASP A 129 -19.43 -9.37 -2.89
C ASP A 129 -18.79 -8.64 -4.09
N TYR A 130 -18.15 -9.37 -5.02
CA TYR A 130 -17.51 -8.75 -6.19
C TYR A 130 -17.92 -9.34 -7.55
N LYS A 131 -18.57 -8.48 -8.35
CA LYS A 131 -18.75 -8.55 -9.82
C LYS A 131 -17.46 -8.19 -10.61
N ILE A 132 -16.26 -8.36 -10.03
CA ILE A 132 -14.98 -8.09 -10.69
C ILE A 132 -14.29 -9.44 -10.98
N PRO A 133 -13.93 -9.76 -12.25
CA PRO A 133 -13.33 -11.05 -12.63
C PRO A 133 -11.80 -11.07 -12.39
N PRO A 134 -11.11 -12.23 -12.46
CA PRO A 134 -11.00 -13.26 -11.41
C PRO A 134 -9.56 -13.34 -10.83
N GLY A 135 -9.47 -13.58 -9.52
CA GLY A 135 -8.22 -13.90 -8.82
C GLY A 135 -8.01 -13.00 -7.60
N PRO A 136 -7.72 -13.55 -6.40
CA PRO A 136 -7.62 -12.75 -5.19
C PRO A 136 -6.45 -11.78 -5.34
N GLN A 137 -6.64 -10.46 -5.40
CA GLN A 137 -5.50 -9.53 -5.48
C GLN A 137 -4.59 -9.72 -4.25
N VAL A 138 -3.30 -9.47 -4.41
CA VAL A 138 -2.34 -9.52 -3.29
C VAL A 138 -1.61 -8.20 -3.16
N CYS A 139 -1.42 -7.73 -1.94
CA CYS A 139 -0.66 -6.53 -1.67
C CYS A 139 0.79 -6.89 -1.36
N ILE A 140 1.76 -6.22 -1.99
CA ILE A 140 3.19 -6.38 -1.73
C ILE A 140 3.79 -5.00 -1.46
N ASN A 141 4.53 -4.91 -0.36
CA ASN A 141 5.17 -3.67 0.07
C ASN A 141 6.61 -3.60 -0.43
N ALA A 142 6.91 -2.61 -1.26
CA ALA A 142 8.24 -2.29 -1.76
C ALA A 142 8.66 -0.86 -1.36
N ALA A 143 7.96 -0.23 -0.40
CA ALA A 143 8.32 1.08 0.12
C ALA A 143 9.65 1.03 0.88
N VAL A 144 10.41 2.13 0.78
CA VAL A 144 11.76 2.28 1.36
C VAL A 144 11.78 3.50 2.27
N GLU A 145 11.98 3.25 3.56
CA GLU A 145 12.09 4.27 4.60
C GLU A 145 13.10 5.37 4.26
N ALA A 146 12.84 6.60 4.72
CA ALA A 146 13.73 7.76 4.60
C ALA A 146 14.20 8.10 3.15
N SER A 147 13.56 7.54 2.12
CA SER A 147 13.85 7.85 0.72
C SER A 147 13.16 9.14 0.25
N THR A 148 13.75 9.83 -0.72
CA THR A 148 13.21 11.06 -1.32
C THR A 148 12.88 10.83 -2.80
N VAL A 149 11.94 11.61 -3.35
CA VAL A 149 11.68 11.64 -4.79
C VAL A 149 12.92 12.09 -5.53
N ARG A 150 13.57 13.15 -5.04
CA ARG A 150 14.79 13.70 -5.65
C ARG A 150 15.91 12.65 -5.76
N SER A 151 16.17 11.88 -4.70
CA SER A 151 17.23 10.86 -4.75
C SER A 151 16.96 9.81 -5.83
N ARG A 152 15.68 9.43 -6.02
CA ARG A 152 15.26 8.48 -7.07
C ARG A 152 15.39 9.06 -8.47
N LEU A 153 15.13 10.36 -8.64
CA LEU A 153 15.30 11.02 -9.93
C LEU A 153 16.76 11.26 -10.31
N VAL A 154 17.62 11.59 -9.33
CA VAL A 154 19.03 11.96 -9.59
C VAL A 154 19.93 10.72 -9.65
N HIS A 155 19.72 9.75 -8.77
CA HIS A 155 20.57 8.56 -8.66
C HIS A 155 19.97 7.31 -9.32
N GLY A 156 18.78 7.44 -9.91
CA GLY A 156 18.01 6.34 -10.44
C GLY A 156 17.08 5.71 -9.41
N LEU A 157 16.17 4.88 -9.91
CA LEU A 157 15.24 4.09 -9.11
C LEU A 157 15.98 3.26 -8.06
N LEU A 158 15.36 3.09 -6.89
CA LEU A 158 15.88 2.16 -5.89
C LEU A 158 15.69 0.72 -6.36
N PRO A 159 16.52 -0.23 -5.88
CA PRO A 159 16.38 -1.64 -6.26
C PRO A 159 14.97 -2.21 -6.08
N GLN A 160 14.24 -1.75 -5.05
CA GLN A 160 12.84 -2.11 -4.82
C GLN A 160 11.90 -1.57 -5.91
N ASP A 161 12.10 -0.34 -6.41
CA ASP A 161 11.27 0.18 -7.50
C ASP A 161 11.62 -0.47 -8.82
N GLU A 162 12.91 -0.78 -9.04
CA GLU A 162 13.34 -1.50 -10.22
C GLU A 162 12.68 -2.87 -10.29
N LEU A 163 12.62 -3.59 -9.16
CA LEU A 163 11.87 -4.82 -9.06
C LEU A 163 10.39 -4.62 -9.42
N VAL A 164 9.75 -3.58 -8.87
CA VAL A 164 8.34 -3.28 -9.16
C VAL A 164 8.13 -2.95 -10.64
N ARG A 165 8.94 -2.05 -11.22
CA ARG A 165 8.94 -1.72 -12.66
C ARG A 165 9.05 -2.96 -13.53
N ASP A 166 9.90 -3.89 -13.13
CA ASP A 166 10.25 -5.06 -13.92
C ASP A 166 9.24 -6.21 -13.78
N ARG A 167 8.45 -6.23 -12.70
CA ARG A 167 7.40 -7.24 -12.44
C ARG A 167 5.97 -6.73 -12.58
N LEU A 168 5.80 -5.44 -12.86
CA LEU A 168 4.50 -4.81 -13.09
C LEU A 168 3.75 -5.45 -14.26
N SER A 169 2.48 -5.77 -14.02
CA SER A 169 1.51 -6.25 -15.01
C SER A 169 0.43 -5.21 -15.31
N GLN A 170 -0.25 -5.34 -16.45
CA GLN A 170 -1.36 -4.48 -16.85
C GLN A 170 -2.58 -4.61 -15.93
N ASP A 171 -2.72 -5.71 -15.20
CA ASP A 171 -3.83 -5.90 -14.24
C ASP A 171 -3.52 -5.35 -12.84
N ASP A 172 -2.26 -4.96 -12.59
CA ASP A 172 -1.81 -4.52 -11.27
C ASP A 172 -2.31 -3.12 -10.94
N THR A 173 -2.29 -2.80 -9.65
CA THR A 173 -2.46 -1.46 -9.11
C THR A 173 -1.16 -1.01 -8.46
N LEU A 174 -0.70 0.19 -8.79
CA LEU A 174 0.47 0.82 -8.19
C LEU A 174 0.00 1.91 -7.23
N VAL A 175 0.38 1.81 -5.96
CA VAL A 175 0.12 2.82 -4.93
C VAL A 175 1.44 3.47 -4.55
N ILE A 176 1.53 4.78 -4.73
CA ILE A 176 2.75 5.57 -4.51
C ILE A 176 2.51 6.55 -3.38
N SER A 177 3.40 6.59 -2.40
CA SER A 177 3.40 7.62 -1.34
C SER A 177 4.81 8.08 -1.05
N VAL A 178 5.19 9.23 -1.61
CA VAL A 178 6.54 9.82 -1.56
C VAL A 178 6.44 11.34 -1.48
N GLY A 179 7.57 11.99 -1.15
CA GLY A 179 7.70 13.44 -1.17
C GLY A 179 7.72 14.09 0.21
N GLY A 180 7.30 13.37 1.26
CA GLY A 180 7.36 13.91 2.62
C GLY A 180 8.79 14.17 3.08
N ASN A 181 9.71 13.27 2.74
CA ASN A 181 11.12 13.43 3.08
C ASN A 181 11.82 14.54 2.28
N ASP A 182 11.35 14.86 1.07
CA ASP A 182 11.84 15.99 0.26
C ASP A 182 11.51 17.35 0.89
N ILE A 183 10.52 17.38 1.80
CA ILE A 183 10.18 18.56 2.61
C ILE A 183 10.85 18.50 3.98
N ALA A 184 10.80 17.35 4.67
CA ALA A 184 11.15 17.25 6.08
C ALA A 184 12.62 16.86 6.34
N LEU A 185 13.19 15.93 5.57
CA LEU A 185 14.50 15.32 5.88
C LEU A 185 15.62 15.86 5.00
N SER A 186 15.37 16.09 3.71
CA SER A 186 16.39 16.56 2.77
C SER A 186 15.86 17.68 1.86
N PRO A 187 15.41 18.81 2.44
CA PRO A 187 14.91 19.91 1.63
C PRO A 187 16.05 20.54 0.84
N THR A 188 15.79 20.81 -0.44
CA THR A 188 16.71 21.58 -1.27
C THR A 188 16.71 23.05 -0.80
N ILE A 189 17.75 23.83 -1.13
CA ILE A 189 17.74 25.28 -0.84
C ILE A 189 16.47 25.94 -1.42
N LEU A 190 16.07 25.55 -2.63
CA LEU A 190 14.85 26.04 -3.26
C LEU A 190 13.59 25.63 -2.48
N THR A 191 13.56 24.40 -1.95
CA THR A 191 12.46 23.90 -1.10
C THR A 191 12.38 24.73 0.18
N VAL A 192 13.51 24.96 0.86
CA VAL A 192 13.57 25.78 2.08
C VAL A 192 13.09 27.20 1.81
N VAL A 193 13.61 27.86 0.77
CA VAL A 193 13.17 29.21 0.38
C VAL A 193 11.68 29.22 0.06
N SER A 194 11.19 28.22 -0.67
CA SER A 194 9.77 28.10 -1.02
C SER A 194 8.90 27.95 0.23
N MET A 195 9.30 27.14 1.20
CA MET A 195 8.59 27.00 2.47
C MET A 195 8.61 28.31 3.28
N LEU A 196 9.76 28.97 3.39
CA LEU A 196 9.86 30.26 4.10
C LEU A 196 8.99 31.33 3.45
N CYS A 197 8.99 31.40 2.11
CA CYS A 197 8.10 32.29 1.37
C CYS A 197 6.63 31.93 1.58
N ALA A 198 6.28 30.65 1.62
CA ALA A 198 4.90 30.21 1.87
C ALA A 198 4.41 30.64 3.25
N VAL A 199 5.24 30.43 4.29
CA VAL A 199 4.89 30.71 5.69
C VAL A 199 4.92 32.20 6.01
N TYR A 200 5.95 32.93 5.58
CA TYR A 200 6.19 34.31 6.03
C TYR A 200 5.92 35.37 4.96
N GLY A 201 5.84 34.98 3.68
CA GLY A 201 5.71 35.90 2.56
C GLY A 201 4.27 36.22 2.14
N ASN A 202 3.26 35.66 2.81
CA ASN A 202 1.86 35.78 2.40
C ASN A 202 0.98 36.37 3.50
N SER A 203 0.06 37.25 3.11
CA SER A 203 -1.02 37.69 4.00
C SER A 203 -2.11 36.62 4.08
N LEU A 204 -2.86 36.59 5.18
CA LEU A 204 -4.02 35.71 5.33
C LEU A 204 -5.07 35.92 4.23
N ASP A 205 -5.22 37.17 3.76
CA ASP A 205 -6.14 37.50 2.68
C ASP A 205 -5.71 36.83 1.35
N ARG A 206 -4.41 36.87 1.03
CA ARG A 206 -3.87 36.21 -0.16
C ARG A 206 -4.05 34.69 -0.09
N ILE A 207 -3.78 34.08 1.06
CA ILE A 207 -3.95 32.62 1.24
C ILE A 207 -5.41 32.21 1.01
N LYS A 208 -6.37 33.02 1.46
CA LYS A 208 -7.80 32.71 1.32
C LYS A 208 -8.33 32.95 -0.08
N ASN A 209 -7.91 34.03 -0.73
CA ASN A 209 -8.50 34.50 -1.98
C ASN A 209 -7.77 33.96 -3.22
N ASP A 210 -6.49 33.58 -3.11
CA ASP A 210 -5.67 33.12 -4.24
C ASP A 210 -4.59 32.10 -3.77
N PRO A 211 -4.99 30.93 -3.26
CA PRO A 211 -4.06 29.92 -2.71
C PRO A 211 -3.03 29.42 -3.73
N ASP A 212 -3.38 29.39 -5.02
CA ASP A 212 -2.49 28.92 -6.09
C ASP A 212 -1.33 29.89 -6.37
N ARG A 213 -1.48 31.16 -6.00
CA ARG A 213 -0.48 32.22 -6.25
C ARG A 213 0.24 32.68 -4.99
N ILE A 214 0.12 31.95 -3.89
CA ILE A 214 0.92 32.24 -2.70
C ILE A 214 2.40 32.05 -3.02
N TRP A 215 3.24 32.92 -2.46
CA TRP A 215 4.67 32.84 -2.65
C TRP A 215 5.20 31.50 -2.15
N GLY A 216 6.12 30.89 -2.90
CA GLY A 216 6.67 29.58 -2.56
C GLY A 216 5.83 28.38 -3.00
N MET A 217 4.54 28.55 -3.33
CA MET A 217 3.68 27.42 -3.75
C MET A 217 4.24 26.69 -4.98
N ARG A 218 4.74 27.44 -5.97
CA ARG A 218 5.32 26.84 -7.18
C ARG A 218 6.47 25.87 -6.87
N GLY A 219 7.30 26.15 -5.88
CA GLY A 219 8.40 25.26 -5.49
C GLY A 219 7.89 23.99 -4.82
N ILE A 220 6.82 24.10 -4.02
CA ILE A 220 6.14 22.94 -3.40
C ILE A 220 5.46 22.10 -4.48
N LEU A 221 4.72 22.72 -5.40
CA LEU A 221 4.09 22.06 -6.54
C LEU A 221 5.11 21.37 -7.45
N HIS A 222 6.29 21.95 -7.64
CA HIS A 222 7.35 21.31 -8.41
C HIS A 222 7.77 19.96 -7.82
N VAL A 223 7.84 19.83 -6.50
CA VAL A 223 8.14 18.56 -5.84
C VAL A 223 6.97 17.58 -5.99
N PHE A 224 5.76 17.99 -5.58
CA PHE A 224 4.62 17.06 -5.49
C PHE A 224 3.92 16.76 -6.81
N LEU A 225 4.05 17.62 -7.82
CA LEU A 225 3.49 17.39 -9.15
C LEU A 225 4.58 16.93 -10.12
N ASP A 226 5.55 17.80 -10.42
CA ASP A 226 6.48 17.54 -11.54
C ASP A 226 7.43 16.37 -11.23
N GLN A 227 8.02 16.36 -10.03
CA GLN A 227 9.00 15.33 -9.67
C GLN A 227 8.33 13.99 -9.38
N VAL A 228 7.18 14.00 -8.68
CA VAL A 228 6.40 12.76 -8.47
C VAL A 228 5.93 12.19 -9.80
N GLN A 229 5.46 13.01 -10.75
CA GLN A 229 5.07 12.54 -12.08
C GLN A 229 6.25 11.91 -12.82
N GLN A 230 7.42 12.55 -12.83
CA GLN A 230 8.63 11.96 -13.44
C GLN A 230 9.00 10.62 -12.80
N TYR A 231 8.86 10.51 -11.48
CA TYR A 231 9.12 9.26 -10.77
C TYR A 231 8.11 8.17 -11.14
N VAL A 232 6.82 8.51 -11.20
CA VAL A 232 5.76 7.61 -11.67
C VAL A 232 6.09 7.10 -13.07
N ASP A 233 6.46 8.01 -13.99
CA ASP A 233 6.80 7.68 -15.37
C ASP A 233 8.00 6.72 -15.46
N GLN A 234 9.00 6.87 -14.58
CA GLN A 234 10.13 5.94 -14.50
C GLN A 234 9.70 4.53 -14.05
N ILE A 235 8.83 4.41 -13.04
CA ILE A 235 8.34 3.11 -12.56
C ILE A 235 7.48 2.40 -13.61
N ILE A 236 6.62 3.13 -14.33
CA ILE A 236 5.70 2.53 -15.31
C ILE A 236 6.30 2.46 -16.72
N SER A 237 7.59 2.80 -16.87
CA SER A 237 8.26 2.92 -18.16
C SER A 237 8.25 1.62 -18.99
N LYS A 238 8.19 0.45 -18.34
CA LYS A 238 8.11 -0.86 -19.02
C LYS A 238 6.67 -1.34 -19.20
N THR A 239 5.84 -1.19 -18.17
CA THR A 239 4.45 -1.65 -18.18
C THR A 239 3.56 -0.63 -17.47
N LYS A 240 2.47 -0.23 -18.13
CA LYS A 240 1.43 0.61 -17.54
C LYS A 240 0.45 -0.25 -16.74
N PRO A 241 0.31 -0.08 -15.42
CA PRO A 241 -0.67 -0.80 -14.62
C PRO A 241 -2.10 -0.36 -14.94
N LYS A 242 -3.08 -1.15 -14.47
CA LYS A 242 -4.50 -0.82 -14.55
C LYS A 242 -4.82 0.51 -13.88
N LYS A 243 -4.14 0.80 -12.78
CA LYS A 243 -4.33 2.02 -11.99
C LYS A 243 -3.05 2.42 -11.29
N VAL A 244 -2.81 3.73 -11.24
CA VAL A 244 -1.84 4.37 -10.36
C VAL A 244 -2.61 5.22 -9.35
N VAL A 245 -2.31 5.06 -8.07
CA VAL A 245 -2.85 5.85 -6.96
C VAL A 245 -1.68 6.57 -6.32
N VAL A 246 -1.70 7.89 -6.34
CA VAL A 246 -0.69 8.72 -5.67
C VAL A 246 -1.31 9.25 -4.38
N CYS A 247 -0.74 8.84 -3.25
CA CYS A 247 -1.09 9.27 -1.91
C CYS A 247 -0.07 10.32 -1.46
N SER A 248 -0.54 11.39 -0.85
CA SER A 248 0.30 12.34 -0.12
C SER A 248 -0.19 12.38 1.32
N PRO A 249 0.70 12.32 2.33
CA PRO A 249 0.31 12.55 3.72
C PRO A 249 -0.17 13.98 3.94
N TYR A 250 0.12 14.89 3.00
CA TYR A 250 -0.32 16.27 3.01
C TYR A 250 -1.48 16.44 2.03
N PHE A 251 -2.65 16.76 2.57
CA PHE A 251 -3.78 17.21 1.77
C PHE A 251 -3.46 18.60 1.25
N LEU A 252 -3.14 18.72 -0.04
CA LEU A 252 -3.05 20.01 -0.71
C LEU A 252 -4.49 20.44 -1.02
N LEU A 253 -4.99 21.41 -0.23
CA LEU A 253 -6.31 22.03 -0.40
C LEU A 253 -6.38 22.84 -1.69
#